data_AF-A0A1A3NQP5-F1
#
_entry.id   AF-A0A1A3NQP5-F1
#
_cell.length_a   1.000
_cell.length_b   1.000
_cell.length_c   1.000
_cell.angle_alpha   90.00
_cell.angle_beta   90.00
_cell.angle_gamma   90.00
#
_symmetry.space_group_name_H-M   'P 1'
#
loop_
_entity.id
_entity.type
_entity.pdbx_description
1 polymer ?
#
loop_
_entity_poly.entity_id
_entity_poly.type
_entity_poly.pdbx_seq_one_letter_code
_entity_poly.pdbx_strand_id
1 'polypeptide(L)'
;MAPRTVDPEEIKAAGAGPFIQLYDGLAADVNALAGVLSGLGGMAGSDKPGRKFSQGFDPALGGRGGEYGGMESATDTINGSAAIIDLISATVVNHAQGDAQSAFEPQDSDLAFGPLGKATFLCPNVPKAYGGDDSNPPTGWSLVVNYLEGEVWPNGNPGKLRQAAAALRGCAHAFNSRQSLVDTAVGAFRAHTSPDLAVAADKIGEMKGQLADVGATMTDLANACDSYAQKIDDAHKQIIDALKELLAWTIAIEAVAGIAAFFTVGIAEIPGQVIEVARVVATASRILEIIRALAAAVESMGTIGPAMMRVAAGGTRMRALMEAPVLLATFEGKMASIREAMAAASRNQYTRPTLRESTKQIVRGATRVEEHGGVKYYVSATDENVLIPVSGAYPESVSKLPIQSNPKSGKPEYYVDAATGFKYPVNPTAQFGHRPGQEYWRLRDQAIGEGWTRKQFIDEFNQPKHFQIEDAPGNQSHRFEVPRAR
;
A
#
# COMPACT_ATOMS: atom_id res chain seq x y z
N MET A 1 -4.05 47.09 -4.37
CA MET A 1 -5.43 47.56 -4.61
C MET A 1 -6.08 47.84 -3.27
N ALA A 2 -6.91 48.88 -3.16
CA ALA A 2 -7.73 49.08 -1.96
C ALA A 2 -8.80 47.97 -1.90
N PRO A 3 -9.07 47.39 -0.72
CA PRO A 3 -10.02 46.29 -0.57
C PRO A 3 -11.45 46.76 -0.88
N ARG A 4 -12.24 45.89 -1.52
CA ARG A 4 -13.58 46.22 -2.06
C ARG A 4 -14.69 45.55 -1.25
N THR A 5 -15.94 46.00 -1.43
CA THR A 5 -17.14 45.35 -0.90
C THR A 5 -17.26 43.93 -1.44
N VAL A 6 -17.84 43.01 -0.67
CA VAL A 6 -17.97 41.58 -1.04
C VAL A 6 -18.83 41.42 -2.30
N ASP A 7 -18.29 40.79 -3.34
CA ASP A 7 -19.04 40.38 -4.55
C ASP A 7 -19.14 38.84 -4.60
N PRO A 8 -20.33 38.27 -4.38
CA PRO A 8 -20.56 36.82 -4.40
C PRO A 8 -20.20 36.14 -5.74
N GLU A 9 -20.43 36.79 -6.89
CA GLU A 9 -20.11 36.24 -8.22
C GLU A 9 -18.58 36.22 -8.43
N GLU A 10 -17.88 37.28 -8.00
CA GLU A 10 -16.42 37.37 -8.08
C GLU A 10 -15.75 36.31 -7.18
N ILE A 11 -16.22 36.13 -5.94
CA ILE A 11 -15.70 35.10 -5.02
C ILE A 11 -15.95 33.69 -5.58
N LYS A 12 -17.10 33.44 -6.19
CA LYS A 12 -17.40 32.15 -6.82
C LYS A 12 -16.45 31.89 -8.00
N ALA A 13 -16.32 32.84 -8.93
CA ALA A 13 -15.51 32.66 -10.13
C ALA A 13 -14.01 32.57 -9.81
N ALA A 14 -13.49 33.52 -9.02
CA ALA A 14 -12.07 33.63 -8.72
C ALA A 14 -11.61 32.75 -7.54
N GLY A 15 -12.55 32.29 -6.69
CA GLY A 15 -12.29 31.38 -5.59
C GLY A 15 -12.51 29.91 -5.92
N ALA A 16 -13.70 29.53 -6.39
CA ALA A 16 -14.02 28.13 -6.66
C ALA A 16 -13.45 27.63 -7.99
N GLY A 17 -13.35 28.50 -9.00
CA GLY A 17 -12.80 28.17 -10.33
C GLY A 17 -11.41 27.51 -10.27
N PRO A 18 -10.42 28.11 -9.58
CA PRO A 18 -9.10 27.49 -9.42
C PRO A 18 -9.13 26.13 -8.72
N PHE A 19 -10.03 25.92 -7.76
CA PHE A 19 -10.16 24.63 -7.07
C PHE A 19 -10.85 23.56 -7.92
N ILE A 20 -11.77 23.93 -8.81
CA ILE A 20 -12.32 23.02 -9.83
C ILE A 20 -11.19 22.54 -10.76
N GLN A 21 -10.36 23.48 -11.24
CA GLN A 21 -9.21 23.15 -12.08
C GLN A 21 -8.17 22.30 -11.33
N LEU A 22 -7.95 22.59 -10.05
CA LEU A 22 -7.08 21.82 -9.18
C LEU A 22 -7.58 20.38 -9.04
N TYR A 23 -8.86 20.19 -8.69
CA TYR A 23 -9.47 18.87 -8.59
C TYR A 23 -9.31 18.07 -9.89
N ASP A 24 -9.76 18.64 -11.02
CA ASP A 24 -9.77 17.92 -12.30
C ASP A 24 -8.37 17.57 -12.78
N GLY A 25 -7.44 18.52 -12.61
CA GLY A 25 -6.04 18.31 -12.96
C GLY A 25 -5.36 17.23 -12.11
N LEU A 26 -5.51 17.30 -10.79
CA LEU A 26 -4.91 16.31 -9.89
C LEU A 26 -5.52 14.91 -10.08
N ALA A 27 -6.83 14.82 -10.26
CA ALA A 27 -7.51 13.54 -10.54
C ALA A 27 -7.00 12.90 -11.84
N ALA A 28 -6.82 13.71 -12.89
CA ALA A 28 -6.25 13.25 -14.15
C ALA A 28 -4.80 12.75 -13.97
N ASP A 29 -3.95 13.48 -13.24
CA ASP A 29 -2.56 13.11 -13.02
C ASP A 29 -2.42 11.84 -12.17
N VAL A 30 -3.24 11.68 -11.13
CA VAL A 30 -3.23 10.49 -10.28
C VAL A 30 -3.73 9.26 -11.07
N ASN A 31 -4.74 9.42 -11.91
CA ASN A 31 -5.18 8.36 -12.83
C ASN A 31 -4.10 8.02 -13.88
N ALA A 32 -3.40 9.02 -14.42
CA ALA A 32 -2.30 8.79 -15.36
C ALA A 32 -1.14 8.04 -14.69
N LEU A 33 -0.77 8.42 -13.47
CA LEU A 33 0.21 7.70 -12.66
C LEU A 33 -0.22 6.25 -12.43
N ALA A 34 -1.43 6.03 -11.96
CA ALA A 34 -1.97 4.69 -11.73
C ALA A 34 -2.01 3.85 -13.03
N GLY A 35 -2.37 4.46 -14.15
CA GLY A 35 -2.36 3.84 -15.47
C GLY A 35 -0.98 3.33 -15.86
N VAL A 36 0.08 4.13 -15.67
CA VAL A 36 1.46 3.67 -15.91
C VAL A 36 1.84 2.55 -14.94
N LEU A 37 1.61 2.73 -13.63
CA LEU A 37 2.00 1.75 -12.61
C LEU A 37 1.27 0.40 -12.76
N SER A 38 0.07 0.39 -13.36
CA SER A 38 -0.71 -0.85 -13.59
C SER A 38 0.05 -1.87 -14.43
N GLY A 39 0.93 -1.43 -15.34
CA GLY A 39 1.79 -2.29 -16.16
C GLY A 39 3.11 -2.70 -15.50
N LEU A 40 3.39 -2.20 -14.29
CA LEU A 40 4.71 -2.32 -13.64
C LEU A 40 4.69 -3.20 -12.39
N GLY A 41 3.62 -3.96 -12.17
CA GLY A 41 3.57 -4.97 -11.11
C GLY A 41 4.75 -5.93 -11.18
N GLY A 42 5.25 -6.33 -10.00
CA GLY A 42 6.42 -7.22 -9.90
C GLY A 42 7.75 -6.59 -10.31
N MET A 43 7.83 -5.26 -10.43
CA MET A 43 9.08 -4.59 -10.84
C MET A 43 10.25 -4.82 -9.87
N ALA A 44 9.99 -5.13 -8.60
CA ALA A 44 11.03 -5.35 -7.60
C ALA A 44 11.62 -6.76 -7.63
N GLY A 45 10.97 -7.73 -8.29
CA GLY A 45 11.38 -9.13 -8.26
C GLY A 45 10.76 -9.92 -7.10
N SER A 46 10.94 -11.24 -7.17
CA SER A 46 10.49 -12.21 -6.16
C SER A 46 11.61 -12.64 -5.21
N ASP A 47 12.86 -12.24 -5.48
CA ASP A 47 14.05 -12.49 -4.66
C ASP A 47 14.04 -11.79 -3.28
N LYS A 48 15.02 -12.11 -2.42
CA LYS A 48 15.14 -11.56 -1.06
C LYS A 48 15.30 -10.04 -1.05
N PRO A 49 16.27 -9.43 -1.79
CA PRO A 49 16.32 -7.98 -1.99
C PRO A 49 15.00 -7.37 -2.49
N GLY A 50 14.35 -7.97 -3.48
CA GLY A 50 13.09 -7.49 -4.05
C GLY A 50 11.95 -7.46 -3.04
N ARG A 51 11.83 -8.53 -2.24
CA ARG A 51 10.92 -8.60 -1.09
C ARG A 51 11.20 -7.47 -0.10
N LYS A 52 12.48 -7.26 0.22
CA LYS A 52 12.89 -6.28 1.22
C LYS A 52 12.63 -4.84 0.79
N PHE A 53 12.90 -4.52 -0.47
CA PHE A 53 12.56 -3.22 -1.06
C PHE A 53 11.05 -2.98 -0.98
N SER A 54 10.28 -3.97 -1.40
CA SER A 54 8.81 -3.87 -1.48
C SER A 54 8.15 -3.71 -0.10
N GLN A 55 8.73 -4.29 0.97
CA GLN A 55 8.25 -4.11 2.35
C GLN A 55 8.21 -2.64 2.80
N GLY A 56 9.10 -1.80 2.28
CA GLY A 56 9.04 -0.36 2.50
C GLY A 56 8.23 0.34 1.41
N PHE A 57 8.47 -0.01 0.15
CA PHE A 57 7.98 0.76 -0.99
C PHE A 57 6.46 0.62 -1.16
N ASP A 58 5.92 -0.59 -1.06
CA ASP A 58 4.50 -0.85 -1.30
C ASP A 58 3.58 -0.13 -0.29
N PRO A 59 3.88 -0.11 1.03
CA PRO A 59 3.13 0.70 1.98
C PRO A 59 3.25 2.21 1.75
N ALA A 60 4.45 2.68 1.40
CA ALA A 60 4.71 4.09 1.19
C ALA A 60 4.08 4.64 -0.09
N LEU A 61 3.99 3.81 -1.14
CA LEU A 61 3.25 4.13 -2.35
C LEU A 61 1.74 4.07 -2.11
N GLY A 62 1.25 2.98 -1.51
CA GLY A 62 -0.19 2.75 -1.34
C GLY A 62 -0.87 2.30 -2.63
N GLY A 63 -2.08 2.79 -2.90
CA GLY A 63 -2.84 2.45 -4.12
C GLY A 63 -3.69 1.19 -3.96
N ARG A 64 -4.25 0.97 -2.77
CA ARG A 64 -5.20 -0.11 -2.39
C ARG A 64 -4.71 -1.57 -2.35
N GLY A 65 -3.92 -1.83 -1.30
CA GLY A 65 -3.75 -3.11 -0.58
C GLY A 65 -3.90 -3.01 0.95
N GLY A 66 -4.55 -1.96 1.48
CA GLY A 66 -4.82 -1.76 2.92
C GLY A 66 -3.88 -0.80 3.67
N GLU A 67 -2.84 -0.30 3.01
CA GLU A 67 -1.84 0.61 3.57
C GLU A 67 -2.11 2.04 3.13
N TYR A 68 -1.75 2.99 3.99
CA TYR A 68 -1.93 4.41 3.72
C TYR A 68 -0.63 5.04 3.24
N GLY A 69 -0.53 5.33 1.94
CA GLY A 69 0.67 5.84 1.29
C GLY A 69 0.48 7.15 0.53
N GLY A 70 1.39 7.39 -0.42
CA GLY A 70 1.39 8.57 -1.28
C GLY A 70 0.15 8.68 -2.17
N MET A 71 -0.35 7.56 -2.71
CA MET A 71 -1.55 7.53 -3.56
C MET A 71 -2.82 7.90 -2.79
N GLU A 72 -2.96 7.42 -1.55
CA GLU A 72 -4.05 7.85 -0.70
C GLU A 72 -3.88 9.31 -0.28
N SER A 73 -2.66 9.78 0.03
CA SER A 73 -2.42 11.20 0.35
C SER A 73 -2.74 12.13 -0.83
N ALA A 74 -2.46 11.70 -2.06
CA ALA A 74 -2.88 12.40 -3.26
C ALA A 74 -4.41 12.42 -3.39
N THR A 75 -5.07 11.29 -3.13
CA THR A 75 -6.54 11.16 -3.12
C THR A 75 -7.20 12.08 -2.09
N ASP A 76 -6.68 12.12 -0.87
CA ASP A 76 -7.12 13.04 0.19
C ASP A 76 -7.04 14.49 -0.28
N THR A 77 -5.96 14.85 -0.97
CA THR A 77 -5.73 16.21 -1.48
C THR A 77 -6.72 16.59 -2.58
N ILE A 78 -7.03 15.65 -3.48
CA ILE A 78 -8.07 15.80 -4.50
C ILE A 78 -9.44 16.02 -3.83
N ASN A 79 -9.82 15.16 -2.89
CA ASN A 79 -11.10 15.26 -2.19
C ASN A 79 -11.20 16.51 -1.30
N GLY A 80 -10.10 16.92 -0.67
CA GLY A 80 -10.02 18.19 0.07
C GLY A 80 -10.23 19.39 -0.84
N SER A 81 -9.79 19.33 -2.11
CA SER A 81 -10.07 20.36 -3.10
C SER A 81 -11.57 20.44 -3.41
N ALA A 82 -12.26 19.30 -3.54
CA ALA A 82 -13.72 19.25 -3.72
C ALA A 82 -14.47 19.87 -2.53
N ALA A 83 -14.04 19.56 -1.30
CA ALA A 83 -14.66 20.16 -0.12
C ALA A 83 -14.41 21.66 0.01
N ILE A 84 -13.24 22.17 -0.41
CA ILE A 84 -13.02 23.61 -0.49
C ILE A 84 -14.00 24.26 -1.49
N ILE A 85 -14.25 23.64 -2.66
CA ILE A 85 -15.26 24.14 -3.62
C ILE A 85 -16.63 24.28 -2.95
N ASP A 86 -17.04 23.28 -2.17
CA ASP A 86 -18.32 23.31 -1.47
C ASP A 86 -18.35 24.40 -0.37
N LEU A 87 -17.25 24.57 0.38
CA LEU A 87 -17.12 25.63 1.38
C LEU A 87 -17.16 27.04 0.77
N ILE A 88 -16.51 27.24 -0.38
CA ILE A 88 -16.56 28.51 -1.11
C ILE A 88 -17.98 28.79 -1.60
N SER A 89 -18.64 27.77 -2.17
CA SER A 89 -20.04 27.88 -2.63
C SER A 89 -20.99 28.26 -1.49
N ALA A 90 -20.80 27.62 -0.33
CA ALA A 90 -21.47 27.92 0.91
C ALA A 90 -21.29 29.38 1.36
N THR A 91 -20.05 29.86 1.33
CA THR A 91 -19.68 31.24 1.68
C THR A 91 -20.38 32.27 0.78
N VAL A 92 -20.39 32.01 -0.52
CA VAL A 92 -21.05 32.85 -1.54
C VAL A 92 -22.55 32.95 -1.30
N VAL A 93 -23.23 31.83 -1.05
CA VAL A 93 -24.68 31.82 -0.73
C VAL A 93 -24.98 32.66 0.51
N ASN A 94 -24.17 32.52 1.56
CA ASN A 94 -24.38 33.26 2.81
C ASN A 94 -24.24 34.77 2.63
N HIS A 95 -23.21 35.23 1.91
CA HIS A 95 -23.06 36.66 1.64
C HIS A 95 -24.21 37.20 0.79
N ALA A 96 -24.62 36.47 -0.24
CA ALA A 96 -25.77 36.84 -1.06
C ALA A 96 -27.08 36.96 -0.27
N GLN A 97 -27.34 36.01 0.64
CA GLN A 97 -28.51 36.04 1.52
C GLN A 97 -28.44 37.20 2.53
N GLY A 98 -27.26 37.42 3.13
CA GLY A 98 -27.03 38.53 4.06
C GLY A 98 -27.27 39.89 3.40
N ASP A 99 -26.79 40.08 2.17
CA ASP A 99 -26.99 41.31 1.40
C ASP A 99 -28.47 41.51 1.05
N ALA A 100 -29.17 40.46 0.61
CA ALA A 100 -30.59 40.53 0.26
C ALA A 100 -31.49 40.82 1.47
N GLN A 101 -31.16 40.27 2.65
CA GLN A 101 -31.89 40.52 3.89
C GLN A 101 -31.59 41.89 4.52
N SER A 102 -30.44 42.48 4.20
CA SER A 102 -30.02 43.80 4.70
C SER A 102 -30.51 44.96 3.83
N ALA A 103 -31.18 44.67 2.70
CA ALA A 103 -31.75 45.68 1.81
C ALA A 103 -32.94 46.44 2.46
N PHE A 104 -33.19 47.68 2.00
CA PHE A 104 -34.28 48.54 2.50
C PHE A 104 -35.66 47.89 2.37
N GLU A 105 -35.86 47.11 1.29
CA GLU A 105 -36.93 46.12 1.19
C GLU A 105 -36.26 44.74 1.11
N PRO A 106 -36.37 43.90 2.15
CA PRO A 106 -35.80 42.56 2.14
C PRO A 106 -36.35 41.76 0.96
N GLN A 107 -35.45 41.19 0.16
CA GLN A 107 -35.81 40.31 -0.95
C GLN A 107 -35.35 38.89 -0.62
N ASP A 108 -36.13 37.89 -1.02
CA ASP A 108 -35.62 36.53 -1.08
C ASP A 108 -34.54 36.49 -2.17
N SER A 109 -33.30 36.11 -1.80
CA SER A 109 -32.23 35.98 -2.79
C SER A 109 -32.53 34.76 -3.68
N ASP A 110 -32.84 34.99 -4.95
CA ASP A 110 -33.05 33.94 -5.97
C ASP A 110 -31.75 33.20 -6.38
N LEU A 111 -30.62 33.48 -5.70
CA LEU A 111 -29.33 32.81 -5.93
C LEU A 111 -29.36 31.38 -5.40
N ALA A 112 -30.04 30.51 -6.15
CA ALA A 112 -29.93 29.07 -6.05
C ALA A 112 -28.59 28.62 -6.65
N PHE A 113 -27.52 28.66 -5.86
CA PHE A 113 -26.30 27.97 -6.24
C PHE A 113 -26.53 26.46 -6.08
N GLY A 114 -26.72 25.75 -7.21
CA GLY A 114 -26.68 24.30 -7.26
C GLY A 114 -25.35 23.78 -6.69
N PRO A 115 -25.29 22.55 -6.16
CA PRO A 115 -24.04 21.99 -5.65
C PRO A 115 -22.96 22.05 -6.74
N LEU A 116 -21.88 22.82 -6.50
CA LEU A 116 -20.67 22.79 -7.32
C LEU A 116 -19.81 21.55 -7.02
N GLY A 117 -20.25 20.73 -6.07
CA GLY A 117 -19.54 19.58 -5.53
C GLY A 117 -19.09 18.60 -6.59
N LYS A 118 -17.79 18.29 -6.56
CA LYS A 118 -17.20 17.24 -7.38
C LYS A 118 -17.47 15.89 -6.70
N ALA A 119 -17.67 14.84 -7.49
CA ALA A 119 -17.81 13.50 -6.97
C ALA A 119 -16.57 13.10 -6.15
N THR A 120 -16.72 12.21 -5.17
CA THR A 120 -15.57 11.69 -4.43
C THR A 120 -14.63 10.94 -5.37
N PHE A 121 -13.36 11.34 -5.38
CA PHE A 121 -12.30 10.63 -6.08
C PHE A 121 -11.89 9.40 -5.27
N LEU A 122 -11.89 8.25 -5.93
CA LEU A 122 -11.47 6.99 -5.32
C LEU A 122 -9.99 6.74 -5.62
N CYS A 123 -9.22 6.42 -4.58
CA CYS A 123 -7.82 6.04 -4.74
C CYS A 123 -7.71 4.86 -5.72
N PRO A 124 -6.99 5.01 -6.85
CA PRO A 124 -6.82 3.94 -7.84
C PRO A 124 -6.07 2.74 -7.26
N ASN A 125 -6.34 1.56 -7.83
CA ASN A 125 -5.60 0.35 -7.50
C ASN A 125 -4.24 0.32 -8.22
N VAL A 126 -3.16 0.04 -7.49
CA VAL A 126 -1.80 -0.07 -8.01
C VAL A 126 -1.26 -1.46 -7.65
N PRO A 127 -0.74 -2.23 -8.63
CA PRO A 127 -0.10 -3.52 -8.35
C PRO A 127 1.08 -3.38 -7.40
N LYS A 128 1.31 -4.42 -6.58
CA LYS A 128 2.46 -4.48 -5.69
C LYS A 128 3.77 -4.57 -6.49
N ALA A 129 4.81 -3.92 -5.99
CA ALA A 129 6.15 -3.98 -6.58
C ALA A 129 6.77 -5.37 -6.40
N TYR A 130 6.44 -6.07 -5.32
CA TYR A 130 6.91 -7.44 -5.08
C TYR A 130 6.33 -8.44 -6.08
N GLY A 131 7.15 -9.40 -6.51
CA GLY A 131 6.77 -10.47 -7.41
C GLY A 131 7.35 -10.26 -8.80
N GLY A 132 6.62 -10.67 -9.83
CA GLY A 132 7.08 -10.64 -11.22
C GLY A 132 7.48 -12.02 -11.72
N ASP A 133 7.70 -12.11 -13.03
CA ASP A 133 8.02 -13.37 -13.68
C ASP A 133 9.43 -13.84 -13.30
N ASP A 134 9.63 -15.15 -13.30
CA ASP A 134 10.96 -15.74 -13.16
C ASP A 134 11.78 -15.38 -14.41
N SER A 135 12.54 -14.28 -14.32
CA SER A 135 13.51 -13.94 -15.36
C SER A 135 14.57 -15.04 -15.44
N ASN A 136 14.89 -15.46 -16.66
CA ASN A 136 15.88 -16.49 -16.87
C ASN A 136 17.23 -16.03 -16.31
N PRO A 137 17.86 -16.81 -15.42
CA PRO A 137 19.20 -16.53 -14.95
C PRO A 137 20.20 -16.45 -16.13
N PRO A 138 21.31 -15.71 -15.98
CA PRO A 138 22.31 -15.59 -17.03
C PRO A 138 22.98 -16.93 -17.36
N THR A 139 23.52 -17.04 -18.58
CA THR A 139 24.33 -18.20 -18.99
C THR A 139 25.43 -18.49 -17.96
N GLY A 140 25.59 -19.76 -17.59
CA GLY A 140 26.54 -20.21 -16.58
C GLY A 140 25.96 -20.27 -15.15
N TRP A 141 24.77 -19.70 -14.90
CA TRP A 141 24.14 -19.76 -13.57
C TRP A 141 23.90 -21.20 -13.06
N SER A 142 23.54 -22.12 -13.96
CA SER A 142 23.35 -23.54 -13.63
C SER A 142 24.61 -24.23 -13.10
N LEU A 143 25.80 -23.68 -13.37
CA LEU A 143 27.07 -24.22 -12.85
C LEU A 143 27.24 -23.95 -11.36
N VAL A 144 26.71 -22.82 -10.88
CA VAL A 144 26.91 -22.35 -9.51
C VAL A 144 25.70 -22.58 -8.61
N VAL A 145 24.51 -22.79 -9.16
CA VAL A 145 23.24 -22.81 -8.40
C VAL A 145 23.23 -23.76 -7.18
N ASN A 146 23.89 -24.92 -7.28
CA ASN A 146 23.97 -25.90 -6.18
C ASN A 146 24.83 -25.42 -5.00
N TYR A 147 25.61 -24.35 -5.17
CA TYR A 147 26.52 -23.77 -4.18
C TYR A 147 26.03 -22.43 -3.64
N LEU A 148 24.87 -21.93 -4.10
CA LEU A 148 24.35 -20.62 -3.72
C LEU A 148 23.45 -20.65 -2.47
N GLU A 149 23.50 -21.70 -1.65
CA GLU A 149 22.76 -21.77 -0.37
C GLU A 149 21.25 -21.45 -0.49
N GLY A 150 20.64 -21.77 -1.64
CA GLY A 150 19.23 -21.46 -1.93
C GLY A 150 18.96 -20.00 -2.30
N GLU A 151 19.99 -19.16 -2.49
CA GLU A 151 19.84 -17.87 -3.13
C GLU A 151 19.41 -18.02 -4.59
N VAL A 152 18.50 -17.13 -4.99
CA VAL A 152 17.98 -17.07 -6.35
C VAL A 152 18.61 -15.91 -7.11
N TRP A 153 18.54 -15.97 -8.43
CA TRP A 153 18.92 -14.85 -9.28
C TRP A 153 18.11 -13.60 -8.90
N PRO A 154 18.75 -12.44 -8.66
CA PRO A 154 18.03 -11.19 -8.41
C PRO A 154 17.20 -10.83 -9.64
N ASN A 155 15.88 -10.99 -9.57
CA ASN A 155 15.00 -10.95 -10.75
C ASN A 155 14.19 -9.66 -10.88
N GLY A 156 14.50 -8.64 -10.08
CA GLY A 156 13.96 -7.28 -10.25
C GLY A 156 14.23 -6.71 -11.65
N ASN A 157 13.36 -5.80 -12.10
CA ASN A 157 13.42 -5.23 -13.45
C ASN A 157 13.79 -3.73 -13.39
N PRO A 158 15.08 -3.38 -13.66
CA PRO A 158 15.56 -1.99 -13.63
C PRO A 158 14.81 -1.06 -14.59
N GLY A 159 14.38 -1.58 -15.74
CA GLY A 159 13.61 -0.80 -16.72
C GLY A 159 12.24 -0.39 -16.19
N LYS A 160 11.49 -1.33 -15.62
CA LYS A 160 10.20 -1.06 -14.98
C LYS A 160 10.35 -0.12 -13.77
N LEU A 161 11.39 -0.31 -12.96
CA LEU A 161 11.68 0.57 -11.82
C LEU A 161 11.94 2.02 -12.26
N ARG A 162 12.77 2.23 -13.30
CA ARG A 162 13.01 3.58 -13.86
C ARG A 162 11.75 4.18 -14.50
N GLN A 163 10.91 3.35 -15.14
CA GLN A 163 9.63 3.80 -15.67
C GLN A 163 8.68 4.25 -14.55
N ALA A 164 8.63 3.52 -13.44
CA ALA A 164 7.88 3.93 -12.25
C ALA A 164 8.44 5.24 -11.66
N ALA A 165 9.77 5.37 -11.57
CA ALA A 165 10.42 6.58 -11.09
C ALA A 165 10.06 7.81 -11.94
N ALA A 166 10.08 7.68 -13.26
CA ALA A 166 9.70 8.76 -14.17
C ALA A 166 8.23 9.17 -13.99
N ALA A 167 7.31 8.20 -13.88
CA ALA A 167 5.88 8.47 -13.66
C ALA A 167 5.64 9.19 -12.32
N LEU A 168 6.29 8.73 -11.25
CA LEU A 168 6.22 9.34 -9.92
C LEU A 168 6.74 10.78 -9.92
N ARG A 169 7.86 11.07 -10.60
CA ARG A 169 8.35 12.45 -10.77
C ARG A 169 7.42 13.32 -11.60
N GLY A 170 6.80 12.76 -12.63
CA GLY A 170 5.78 13.46 -13.42
C GLY A 170 4.61 13.91 -12.53
N CYS A 171 4.09 13.00 -11.71
CA CYS A 171 3.05 13.32 -10.73
C CYS A 171 3.53 14.36 -9.70
N ALA A 172 4.75 14.22 -9.17
CA ALA A 172 5.33 15.19 -8.24
C ALA A 172 5.38 16.61 -8.82
N HIS A 173 5.82 16.74 -10.07
CA HIS A 173 5.87 18.01 -10.78
C HIS A 173 4.47 18.62 -10.95
N ALA A 174 3.49 17.78 -11.30
CA ALA A 174 2.09 18.17 -11.46
C ALA A 174 1.47 18.74 -10.17
N PHE A 175 1.75 18.13 -9.01
CA PHE A 175 1.30 18.63 -7.72
C PHE A 175 1.95 19.98 -7.37
N ASN A 176 3.26 20.12 -7.64
CA ASN A 176 4.00 21.34 -7.37
C ASN A 176 3.57 22.52 -8.25
N SER A 177 3.35 22.29 -9.54
CA SER A 177 2.96 23.37 -10.48
C SER A 177 1.59 23.97 -10.16
N ARG A 178 0.68 23.17 -9.62
CA ARG A 178 -0.69 23.58 -9.28
C ARG A 178 -0.83 24.35 -7.97
N GLN A 179 0.25 24.52 -7.20
CA GLN A 179 0.23 25.39 -6.01
C GLN A 179 -0.17 26.84 -6.35
N SER A 180 0.12 27.28 -7.59
CA SER A 180 -0.29 28.59 -8.12
C SER A 180 -1.80 28.78 -8.18
N LEU A 181 -2.58 27.73 -8.40
CA LEU A 181 -4.05 27.79 -8.39
C LEU A 181 -4.59 28.13 -7.00
N VAL A 182 -3.92 27.61 -5.96
CA VAL A 182 -4.25 27.96 -4.57
C VAL A 182 -3.91 29.43 -4.30
N ASP A 183 -2.78 29.93 -4.81
CA ASP A 183 -2.44 31.36 -4.69
C ASP A 183 -3.46 32.27 -5.36
N THR A 184 -3.96 31.89 -6.54
CA THR A 184 -5.04 32.62 -7.23
C THR A 184 -6.29 32.70 -6.35
N ALA A 185 -6.73 31.57 -5.79
CA ALA A 185 -7.90 31.55 -4.92
C ALA A 185 -7.69 32.38 -3.64
N VAL A 186 -6.55 32.24 -2.97
CA VAL A 186 -6.21 33.05 -1.77
C VAL A 186 -6.20 34.54 -2.08
N GLY A 187 -5.64 34.93 -3.23
CA GLY A 187 -5.63 36.32 -3.69
C GLY A 187 -7.04 36.89 -3.89
N ALA A 188 -7.95 36.10 -4.46
CA ALA A 188 -9.34 36.49 -4.66
C ALA A 188 -10.08 36.75 -3.33
N PHE A 189 -9.89 35.86 -2.34
CA PHE A 189 -10.50 36.05 -1.02
C PHE A 189 -9.95 37.29 -0.31
N ARG A 190 -8.63 37.50 -0.37
CA ARG A 190 -7.96 38.65 0.28
C ARG A 190 -8.22 40.00 -0.40
N ALA A 191 -8.81 40.03 -1.59
CA ALA A 191 -9.19 41.26 -2.27
C ALA A 191 -10.42 41.95 -1.65
N HIS A 192 -11.18 41.24 -0.82
CA HIS A 192 -12.44 41.69 -0.25
C HIS A 192 -12.33 42.09 1.23
N THR A 193 -13.15 43.04 1.66
CA THR A 193 -13.16 43.56 3.04
C THR A 193 -14.11 42.74 3.94
N SER A 194 -13.71 41.52 4.33
CA SER A 194 -14.40 40.74 5.37
C SER A 194 -13.37 39.97 6.23
N PRO A 195 -13.46 40.04 7.58
CA PRO A 195 -12.62 39.25 8.48
C PRO A 195 -12.73 37.73 8.23
N ASP A 196 -13.93 37.28 7.93
CA ASP A 196 -14.31 35.88 7.71
C ASP A 196 -13.64 35.34 6.43
N LEU A 197 -13.56 36.16 5.38
CA LEU A 197 -12.87 35.80 4.13
C LEU A 197 -11.34 35.75 4.29
N ALA A 198 -10.76 36.58 5.17
CA ALA A 198 -9.32 36.52 5.47
C ALA A 198 -8.95 35.21 6.17
N VAL A 199 -9.77 34.76 7.13
CA VAL A 199 -9.58 33.47 7.81
C VAL A 199 -9.76 32.30 6.83
N ALA A 200 -10.76 32.36 5.95
CA ALA A 200 -10.95 31.36 4.91
C ALA A 200 -9.73 31.29 3.96
N ALA A 201 -9.16 32.44 3.58
CA ALA A 201 -7.97 32.51 2.74
C ALA A 201 -6.75 31.86 3.39
N ASP A 202 -6.52 32.11 4.68
CA ASP A 202 -5.42 31.48 5.43
C ASP A 202 -5.58 29.96 5.47
N LYS A 203 -6.81 29.49 5.69
CA LYS A 203 -7.11 28.06 5.78
C LYS A 203 -6.98 27.35 4.42
N ILE A 204 -7.48 27.97 3.36
CA ILE A 204 -7.30 27.52 1.98
C ILE A 204 -5.80 27.46 1.63
N GLY A 205 -5.01 28.42 2.10
CA GLY A 205 -3.56 28.48 1.89
C GLY A 205 -2.80 27.26 2.43
N GLU A 206 -3.31 26.57 3.46
CA GLU A 206 -2.71 25.33 3.99
C GLU A 206 -2.65 24.21 2.93
N MET A 207 -3.53 24.25 1.92
CA MET A 207 -3.55 23.27 0.81
C MET A 207 -2.22 23.27 0.03
N LYS A 208 -1.50 24.40 -0.02
CA LYS A 208 -0.17 24.46 -0.69
C LYS A 208 0.84 23.54 -0.03
N GLY A 209 0.88 23.53 1.30
CA GLY A 209 1.76 22.64 2.06
C GLY A 209 1.43 21.17 1.82
N GLN A 210 0.14 20.86 1.64
CA GLN A 210 -0.29 19.51 1.32
C GLN A 210 0.12 19.08 -0.09
N LEU A 211 -0.02 19.95 -1.09
CA LEU A 211 0.45 19.70 -2.46
C LEU A 211 1.97 19.44 -2.50
N ALA A 212 2.75 20.28 -1.80
CA ALA A 212 4.19 20.13 -1.67
C ALA A 212 4.59 18.80 -1.02
N ASP A 213 3.91 18.40 0.05
CA ASP A 213 4.24 17.15 0.76
C ASP A 213 3.91 15.90 -0.07
N VAL A 214 2.81 15.91 -0.84
CA VAL A 214 2.52 14.84 -1.79
C VAL A 214 3.59 14.81 -2.89
N GLY A 215 3.96 15.96 -3.47
CA GLY A 215 5.01 16.02 -4.48
C GLY A 215 6.36 15.51 -3.98
N ALA A 216 6.74 15.88 -2.75
CA ALA A 216 7.95 15.39 -2.11
C ALA A 216 7.89 13.89 -1.80
N THR A 217 6.72 13.37 -1.42
CA THR A 217 6.52 11.92 -1.21
C THR A 217 6.74 11.14 -2.50
N MET A 218 6.15 11.59 -3.61
CA MET A 218 6.32 10.95 -4.92
C MET A 218 7.78 11.02 -5.40
N THR A 219 8.48 12.11 -5.10
CA THR A 219 9.91 12.27 -5.42
C THR A 219 10.78 11.27 -4.66
N ASP A 220 10.53 11.06 -3.37
CA ASP A 220 11.27 10.08 -2.57
C ASP A 220 11.06 8.64 -3.07
N LEU A 221 9.81 8.30 -3.40
CA LEU A 221 9.48 7.01 -3.99
C LEU A 221 10.19 6.82 -5.34
N ALA A 222 10.23 7.85 -6.19
CA ALA A 222 10.96 7.80 -7.45
C ALA A 222 12.46 7.57 -7.25
N ASN A 223 13.06 8.26 -6.28
CA ASN A 223 14.48 8.09 -5.95
C ASN A 223 14.78 6.69 -5.41
N ALA A 224 13.86 6.11 -4.63
CA ALA A 224 13.98 4.73 -4.17
C ALA A 224 13.94 3.74 -5.35
N CYS A 225 13.04 3.93 -6.32
CA CYS A 225 12.99 3.12 -7.55
C CYS A 225 14.30 3.19 -8.34
N ASP A 226 14.83 4.39 -8.62
CA ASP A 226 16.08 4.55 -9.38
C ASP A 226 17.28 3.97 -8.64
N SER A 227 17.36 4.21 -7.32
CA SER A 227 18.43 3.67 -6.48
C SER A 227 18.42 2.15 -6.50
N TYR A 228 17.23 1.53 -6.44
CA TYR A 228 17.12 0.09 -6.50
C TYR A 228 17.43 -0.47 -7.90
N ALA A 229 16.95 0.19 -8.96
CA ALA A 229 17.27 -0.17 -10.34
C ALA A 229 18.78 -0.19 -10.59
N GLN A 230 19.49 0.83 -10.11
CA GLN A 230 20.94 0.91 -10.24
C GLN A 230 21.64 -0.23 -9.50
N LYS A 231 21.20 -0.55 -8.27
CA LYS A 231 21.78 -1.64 -7.48
C LYS A 231 21.56 -3.01 -8.14
N ILE A 232 20.42 -3.23 -8.79
CA ILE A 232 20.17 -4.44 -9.57
C ILE A 232 21.12 -4.50 -10.77
N ASP A 233 21.26 -3.42 -11.55
CA ASP A 233 22.17 -3.39 -12.71
C ASP A 233 23.63 -3.67 -12.29
N ASP A 234 24.07 -3.06 -11.19
CA ASP A 234 25.42 -3.27 -10.65
C ASP A 234 25.63 -4.73 -10.22
N ALA A 235 24.63 -5.33 -9.56
CA ALA A 235 24.68 -6.73 -9.14
C ALA A 235 24.65 -7.68 -10.34
N HIS A 236 23.78 -7.45 -11.33
CA HIS A 236 23.70 -8.22 -12.56
C HIS A 236 25.03 -8.19 -13.31
N LYS A 237 25.63 -7.01 -13.47
CA LYS A 237 26.94 -6.85 -14.10
C LYS A 237 28.01 -7.68 -13.40
N GLN A 238 28.12 -7.55 -12.07
CA GLN A 238 29.14 -8.27 -11.29
C GLN A 238 28.95 -9.79 -11.32
N ILE A 239 27.71 -10.28 -11.25
CA ILE A 239 27.42 -11.72 -11.34
C ILE A 239 27.75 -12.24 -12.74
N ILE A 240 27.32 -11.52 -13.79
CA ILE A 240 27.60 -11.91 -15.18
C ILE A 240 29.10 -11.93 -15.45
N ASP A 241 29.85 -10.96 -14.93
CA ASP A 241 31.31 -10.92 -15.10
C ASP A 241 31.98 -12.09 -14.35
N ALA A 242 31.55 -12.43 -13.14
CA ALA A 242 32.04 -13.60 -12.41
C ALA A 242 31.73 -14.93 -13.13
N LEU A 243 30.55 -15.04 -13.76
CA LEU A 243 30.20 -16.21 -14.57
C LEU A 243 30.99 -16.29 -15.87
N LYS A 244 31.25 -15.16 -16.53
CA LYS A 244 32.12 -15.10 -17.73
C LYS A 244 33.55 -15.51 -17.41
N GLU A 245 34.09 -15.07 -16.27
CA GLU A 245 35.40 -15.51 -15.79
C GLU A 245 35.43 -17.03 -15.63
N LEU A 246 34.41 -17.63 -14.99
CA LEU A 246 34.29 -19.07 -14.84
C LEU A 246 34.23 -19.79 -16.20
N LEU A 247 33.43 -19.28 -17.14
CA LEU A 247 33.27 -19.86 -18.49
C LEU A 247 34.55 -19.73 -19.35
N ALA A 248 35.27 -18.61 -19.27
CA ALA A 248 36.52 -18.41 -20.00
C ALA A 248 37.58 -19.44 -19.58
N TRP A 249 37.63 -19.80 -18.30
CA TRP A 249 38.50 -20.87 -17.80
C TRP A 249 38.12 -22.25 -18.31
N THR A 250 36.84 -22.54 -18.51
CA THR A 250 36.39 -23.83 -19.05
C THR A 250 36.72 -24.00 -20.54
N ILE A 251 36.69 -22.91 -21.32
CA ILE A 251 37.03 -22.93 -22.75
C ILE A 251 38.55 -23.02 -22.97
N ALA A 252 39.37 -22.49 -22.06
CA ALA A 252 40.83 -22.51 -22.18
C ALA A 252 41.47 -23.93 -22.20
N ILE A 253 40.68 -24.98 -21.92
CA ILE A 253 41.11 -26.38 -21.97
C ILE A 253 40.85 -27.02 -23.35
N GLU A 254 40.05 -26.38 -24.24
CA GLU A 254 39.87 -26.80 -25.64
C GLU A 254 40.53 -25.79 -26.60
N ALA A 255 41.74 -26.13 -27.05
CA ALA A 255 42.61 -25.28 -27.85
C ALA A 255 42.10 -25.04 -29.29
N VAL A 256 42.35 -23.85 -29.82
CA VAL A 256 42.35 -23.50 -31.26
C VAL A 256 41.03 -23.73 -32.03
N ALA A 257 40.48 -22.61 -32.52
CA ALA A 257 39.49 -22.48 -33.59
C ALA A 257 38.03 -22.91 -33.31
N GLY A 258 37.17 -21.89 -33.19
CA GLY A 258 35.92 -21.82 -33.95
C GLY A 258 34.67 -22.45 -33.32
N ILE A 259 33.80 -21.57 -32.83
CA ILE A 259 32.34 -21.76 -32.65
C ILE A 259 31.97 -22.76 -31.54
N ALA A 260 31.84 -22.26 -30.31
CA ALA A 260 31.29 -23.02 -29.18
C ALA A 260 29.75 -23.11 -29.25
N ALA A 261 29.27 -24.12 -29.97
CA ALA A 261 27.99 -24.76 -29.69
C ALA A 261 28.26 -25.97 -28.79
N PHE A 262 28.22 -25.82 -27.47
CA PHE A 262 28.25 -26.97 -26.55
C PHE A 262 27.42 -26.70 -25.28
N PHE A 263 26.14 -27.10 -25.35
CA PHE A 263 25.30 -27.41 -24.19
C PHE A 263 24.54 -28.70 -24.52
N THR A 264 25.18 -29.84 -24.32
CA THR A 264 24.57 -31.19 -24.18
C THR A 264 25.74 -32.07 -23.73
N VAL A 265 25.76 -32.69 -22.55
CA VAL A 265 25.05 -33.91 -22.16
C VAL A 265 25.28 -34.10 -20.64
N GLY A 266 24.30 -34.71 -19.96
CA GLY A 266 24.21 -34.81 -18.51
C GLY A 266 25.33 -35.56 -17.79
N ILE A 267 25.18 -35.52 -16.46
CA ILE A 267 26.04 -36.13 -15.45
C ILE A 267 26.05 -37.66 -15.62
N ALA A 268 26.88 -38.21 -16.51
CA ALA A 268 27.37 -39.58 -16.46
C ALA A 268 28.51 -39.83 -17.47
N GLU A 269 29.69 -40.13 -16.90
CA GLU A 269 30.78 -40.98 -17.42
C GLU A 269 31.75 -40.48 -18.53
N ILE A 270 33.01 -40.37 -18.08
CA ILE A 270 34.34 -40.45 -18.75
C ILE A 270 34.83 -39.23 -19.58
N PRO A 271 36.14 -39.12 -19.87
CA PRO A 271 37.10 -38.21 -19.26
C PRO A 271 37.46 -37.03 -20.19
N GLY A 272 37.31 -35.78 -19.74
CA GLY A 272 37.78 -34.67 -20.58
C GLY A 272 37.58 -33.25 -20.09
N GLN A 273 36.64 -32.98 -19.18
CA GLN A 273 36.44 -31.60 -18.70
C GLN A 273 36.13 -31.60 -17.21
N VAL A 274 37.17 -31.62 -16.38
CA VAL A 274 37.02 -31.36 -14.96
C VAL A 274 36.97 -29.84 -14.79
N ILE A 275 35.76 -29.29 -14.66
CA ILE A 275 35.63 -28.00 -13.99
C ILE A 275 36.18 -28.22 -12.58
N GLU A 276 37.26 -27.52 -12.23
CA GLU A 276 37.86 -27.60 -10.90
C GLU A 276 36.80 -27.15 -9.89
N VAL A 277 36.26 -28.09 -9.10
CA VAL A 277 35.16 -27.84 -8.13
C VAL A 277 35.47 -26.63 -7.24
N ALA A 278 36.74 -26.45 -6.87
CA ALA A 278 37.21 -25.29 -6.10
C ALA A 278 36.91 -23.94 -6.78
N ARG A 279 37.00 -23.83 -8.11
CA ARG A 279 36.69 -22.59 -8.84
C ARG A 279 35.20 -22.30 -8.88
N VAL A 280 34.37 -23.34 -9.06
CA VAL A 280 32.90 -23.20 -9.00
C VAL A 280 32.48 -22.70 -7.63
N VAL A 281 33.04 -23.29 -6.57
CA VAL A 281 32.80 -22.86 -5.18
C VAL A 281 33.27 -21.42 -4.97
N ALA A 282 34.46 -21.04 -5.45
CA ALA A 282 34.96 -19.67 -5.33
C ALA A 282 34.07 -18.64 -6.06
N THR A 283 33.65 -18.94 -7.29
CA THR A 283 32.71 -18.10 -8.05
C THR A 283 31.35 -18.00 -7.34
N ALA A 284 30.84 -19.11 -6.81
CA ALA A 284 29.60 -19.13 -6.05
C ALA A 284 29.69 -18.26 -4.78
N SER A 285 30.80 -18.33 -4.04
CA SER A 285 31.05 -17.46 -2.88
C SER A 285 31.04 -15.97 -3.24
N ARG A 286 31.70 -15.58 -4.35
CA ARG A 286 31.67 -14.20 -4.84
C ARG A 286 30.26 -13.75 -5.23
N ILE A 287 29.47 -14.62 -5.87
CA ILE A 287 28.07 -14.34 -6.22
C ILE A 287 27.22 -14.17 -4.96
N LEU A 288 27.39 -15.02 -3.94
CA LEU A 288 26.71 -14.89 -2.65
C LEU A 288 27.02 -13.55 -1.97
N GLU A 289 28.28 -13.11 -1.99
CA GLU A 289 28.68 -11.80 -1.46
C GLU A 289 27.96 -10.65 -2.20
N ILE A 290 27.84 -10.73 -3.53
CA ILE A 290 27.13 -9.73 -4.33
C ILE A 290 25.63 -9.70 -3.97
N ILE A 291 24.97 -10.85 -3.87
CA ILE A 291 23.54 -10.93 -3.52
C ILE A 291 23.29 -10.40 -2.10
N ARG A 292 24.15 -10.76 -1.15
CA ARG A 292 24.08 -10.27 0.23
C ARG A 292 24.34 -8.76 0.30
N ALA A 293 25.30 -8.25 -0.47
CA ALA A 293 25.56 -6.82 -0.57
C ALA A 293 24.38 -6.06 -1.17
N LEU A 294 23.69 -6.63 -2.17
CA LEU A 294 22.46 -6.07 -2.72
C LEU A 294 21.36 -5.98 -1.64
N ALA A 295 21.13 -7.05 -0.87
CA ALA A 295 20.14 -7.05 0.21
C ALA A 295 20.48 -6.01 1.31
N ALA A 296 21.75 -5.93 1.73
CA ALA A 296 22.21 -4.94 2.70
C ALA A 296 22.10 -3.51 2.17
N ALA A 297 22.37 -3.31 0.88
CA ALA A 297 22.23 -2.01 0.25
C ALA A 297 20.76 -1.55 0.15
N VAL A 298 19.81 -2.48 0.10
CA VAL A 298 18.37 -2.18 0.22
C VAL A 298 18.00 -1.80 1.64
N GLU A 299 18.58 -2.43 2.67
CA GLU A 299 18.39 -2.03 4.07
C GLU A 299 18.85 -0.60 4.34
N SER A 300 20.01 -0.24 3.79
CA SER A 300 20.60 1.07 4.01
C SER A 300 19.92 2.19 3.21
N MET A 301 18.97 1.88 2.31
CA MET A 301 18.42 2.90 1.42
C MET A 301 17.72 4.02 2.18
N GLY A 302 17.12 3.80 3.36
CA GLY A 302 16.59 4.85 4.25
C GLY A 302 15.55 5.82 3.66
N THR A 303 15.32 5.79 2.36
CA THR A 303 14.62 6.77 1.52
C THR A 303 13.11 6.68 1.62
N ILE A 304 12.60 5.62 2.23
CA ILE A 304 11.17 5.34 2.34
C ILE A 304 10.59 5.90 3.66
N GLY A 305 11.41 6.04 4.70
CA GLY A 305 11.00 6.60 5.99
C GLY A 305 10.48 8.04 5.89
N PRO A 306 11.19 8.96 5.21
CA PRO A 306 10.72 10.35 5.03
C PRO A 306 9.39 10.45 4.26
N ALA A 307 9.19 9.60 3.24
CA ALA A 307 7.90 9.50 2.53
C ALA A 307 6.77 9.13 3.49
N MET A 308 6.94 8.09 4.31
CA MET A 308 5.93 7.66 5.30
C MET A 308 5.61 8.75 6.34
N MET A 309 6.62 9.49 6.82
CA MET A 309 6.41 10.59 7.76
C MET A 309 5.61 11.74 7.13
N ARG A 310 5.91 12.12 5.89
CA ARG A 310 5.17 13.18 5.18
C ARG A 310 3.73 12.76 4.89
N VAL A 311 3.54 11.49 4.52
CA VAL A 311 2.21 10.92 4.37
C VAL A 311 1.43 11.09 5.68
N ALA A 312 1.97 10.66 6.83
CA ALA A 312 1.31 10.82 8.12
C ALA A 312 1.00 12.29 8.47
N ALA A 313 1.96 13.19 8.29
CA ALA A 313 1.80 14.63 8.55
C ALA A 313 0.71 15.26 7.67
N GLY A 314 0.68 14.91 6.38
CA GLY A 314 -0.35 15.37 5.47
C GLY A 314 -1.76 14.91 5.83
N GLY A 315 -1.88 13.74 6.45
CA GLY A 315 -3.17 13.26 6.97
C GLY A 315 -3.71 14.07 8.11
N THR A 316 -2.83 14.43 9.04
CA THR A 316 -3.19 15.29 10.15
C THR A 316 -3.59 16.67 9.66
N ARG A 317 -2.85 17.26 8.72
CA ARG A 317 -3.22 18.55 8.12
C ARG A 317 -4.55 18.47 7.38
N MET A 318 -4.79 17.41 6.62
CA MET A 318 -6.05 17.28 5.89
C MET A 318 -7.24 17.12 6.83
N ARG A 319 -7.09 16.29 7.85
CA ARG A 319 -8.10 16.18 8.92
C ARG A 319 -8.35 17.54 9.59
N ALA A 320 -7.30 18.28 9.93
CA ALA A 320 -7.44 19.61 10.53
C ALA A 320 -8.05 20.65 9.59
N LEU A 321 -7.86 20.51 8.27
CA LEU A 321 -8.57 21.34 7.29
C LEU A 321 -10.08 21.03 7.32
N MET A 322 -10.44 19.76 7.42
CA MET A 322 -11.84 19.32 7.42
C MET A 322 -12.57 19.48 8.74
N GLU A 323 -11.84 19.44 9.85
CA GLU A 323 -12.35 19.63 11.20
C GLU A 323 -12.40 21.10 11.62
N ALA A 324 -11.81 22.01 10.82
CA ALA A 324 -11.83 23.43 11.09
C ALA A 324 -13.29 23.89 11.37
N PRO A 325 -13.55 24.52 12.53
CA PRO A 325 -14.90 24.89 12.92
C PRO A 325 -15.52 25.82 11.88
N VAL A 326 -16.82 25.59 11.69
CA VAL A 326 -17.80 26.41 10.98
C VAL A 326 -17.61 27.88 11.36
N LEU A 327 -16.76 28.60 10.64
CA LEU A 327 -16.49 30.02 10.89
C LEU A 327 -17.22 30.96 9.92
N LEU A 328 -18.08 30.39 9.07
CA LEU A 328 -19.05 31.13 8.28
C LEU A 328 -20.44 30.57 8.62
N ALA A 329 -21.29 31.42 9.19
CA ALA A 329 -22.46 31.05 9.97
C ALA A 329 -23.54 30.23 9.22
N THR A 330 -24.29 29.46 10.01
CA THR A 330 -25.51 28.66 9.72
C THR A 330 -25.37 27.51 8.71
N PHE A 331 -24.65 26.46 9.12
CA PHE A 331 -24.37 25.25 8.33
C PHE A 331 -24.54 23.96 9.15
N GLU A 332 -25.76 23.50 9.39
CA GLU A 332 -25.95 22.21 10.08
C GLU A 332 -26.21 21.04 9.12
N GLY A 333 -26.95 21.25 8.02
CA GLY A 333 -27.39 20.14 7.14
C GLY A 333 -26.33 19.62 6.15
N LYS A 334 -25.72 20.50 5.34
CA LYS A 334 -24.77 20.11 4.27
C LYS A 334 -23.33 19.87 4.76
N MET A 335 -22.95 20.50 5.86
CA MET A 335 -21.63 20.28 6.48
C MET A 335 -21.54 18.90 7.15
N ALA A 336 -22.65 18.35 7.64
CA ALA A 336 -22.69 16.99 8.17
C ALA A 336 -22.39 15.96 7.06
N SER A 337 -23.02 16.10 5.88
CA SER A 337 -22.77 15.20 4.75
C SER A 337 -21.34 15.31 4.18
N ILE A 338 -20.77 16.52 4.16
CA ILE A 338 -19.39 16.76 3.70
C ILE A 338 -18.37 16.22 4.73
N ARG A 339 -18.64 16.40 6.04
CA ARG A 339 -17.84 15.80 7.12
C ARG A 339 -17.93 14.28 7.14
N GLU A 340 -19.10 13.69 6.86
CA GLU A 340 -19.25 12.22 6.71
C GLU A 340 -18.51 11.70 5.48
N ALA A 341 -18.61 12.39 4.33
CA ALA A 341 -17.89 12.02 3.11
C ALA A 341 -16.35 12.12 3.27
N MET A 342 -15.85 13.05 4.08
CA MET A 342 -14.42 13.20 4.34
C MET A 342 -13.89 12.50 5.59
N ALA A 343 -14.75 12.17 6.56
CA ALA A 343 -14.43 11.11 7.50
C ALA A 343 -14.28 9.78 6.74
N ALA A 344 -15.13 9.55 5.71
CA ALA A 344 -15.06 8.38 4.85
C ALA A 344 -13.83 8.36 3.95
N ALA A 345 -13.35 9.54 3.48
CA ALA A 345 -12.13 9.68 2.70
C ALA A 345 -10.85 9.72 3.55
N SER A 346 -10.84 10.41 4.70
CA SER A 346 -9.66 10.54 5.56
C SER A 346 -9.44 9.29 6.44
N ARG A 347 -8.65 8.36 5.92
CA ARG A 347 -7.70 7.51 6.66
C ARG A 347 -8.14 6.56 7.77
N ASN A 348 -9.37 6.61 8.27
CA ASN A 348 -9.72 5.82 9.46
C ASN A 348 -11.11 5.18 9.40
N GLN A 349 -11.95 5.51 8.42
CA GLN A 349 -13.33 4.99 8.41
C GLN A 349 -13.40 3.48 8.20
N TYR A 350 -12.56 2.94 7.30
CA TYR A 350 -12.58 1.52 6.97
C TYR A 350 -11.21 0.83 7.13
N THR A 351 -10.32 1.36 7.97
CA THR A 351 -9.12 0.64 8.42
C THR A 351 -9.54 -0.56 9.28
N ARG A 352 -8.81 -1.68 9.21
CA ARG A 352 -9.19 -2.92 9.91
C ARG A 352 -9.36 -2.66 11.41
N PRO A 353 -10.58 -2.78 11.97
CA PRO A 353 -10.80 -2.56 13.40
C PRO A 353 -10.18 -3.67 14.24
N THR A 354 -9.88 -3.36 15.49
CA THR A 354 -9.52 -4.38 16.48
C THR A 354 -10.76 -5.18 16.90
N LEU A 355 -10.63 -6.50 16.97
CA LEU A 355 -11.69 -7.39 17.45
C LEU A 355 -11.90 -7.19 18.96
N ARG A 356 -13.14 -6.88 19.37
CA ARG A 356 -13.57 -6.68 20.76
C ARG A 356 -13.42 -7.98 21.56
N GLU A 357 -13.06 -7.85 22.83
CA GLU A 357 -12.91 -9.02 23.69
C GLU A 357 -14.23 -9.77 23.90
N SER A 358 -15.36 -9.05 23.93
CA SER A 358 -16.70 -9.67 23.97
C SER A 358 -16.96 -10.54 22.74
N THR A 359 -16.61 -10.08 21.54
CA THR A 359 -16.72 -10.86 20.31
C THR A 359 -15.83 -12.10 20.36
N LYS A 360 -14.57 -11.96 20.81
CA LYS A 360 -13.66 -13.10 20.98
C LYS A 360 -14.21 -14.16 21.94
N GLN A 361 -14.79 -13.74 23.07
CA GLN A 361 -15.38 -14.65 24.04
C GLN A 361 -16.56 -15.42 23.44
N ILE A 362 -17.44 -14.75 22.68
CA ILE A 362 -18.56 -15.41 22.01
C ILE A 362 -18.05 -16.43 20.98
N VAL A 363 -17.07 -16.05 20.16
CA VAL A 363 -16.50 -16.95 19.15
C VAL A 363 -15.83 -18.16 19.81
N ARG A 364 -15.04 -17.96 20.86
CA ARG A 364 -14.42 -19.05 21.64
C ARG A 364 -15.48 -19.97 22.27
N GLY A 365 -16.52 -19.40 22.89
CA GLY A 365 -17.60 -20.17 23.51
C GLY A 365 -18.46 -20.97 22.52
N ALA A 366 -18.55 -20.51 21.27
CA ALA A 366 -19.25 -21.21 20.20
C ALA A 366 -18.35 -22.22 19.43
N THR A 367 -17.04 -22.24 19.71
CA THR A 367 -16.10 -23.14 19.03
C THR A 367 -16.17 -24.53 19.64
N ARG A 368 -16.10 -25.58 18.81
CA ARG A 368 -16.02 -26.97 19.27
C ARG A 368 -14.75 -27.17 20.08
N VAL A 369 -14.92 -27.67 21.30
CA VAL A 369 -13.82 -28.02 22.21
C VAL A 369 -13.81 -29.52 22.42
N GLU A 370 -12.63 -30.12 22.33
CA GLU A 370 -12.40 -31.52 22.67
C GLU A 370 -11.38 -31.65 23.78
N GLU A 371 -11.47 -32.73 24.54
CA GLU A 371 -10.54 -33.02 25.62
C GLU A 371 -9.72 -34.26 25.27
N HIS A 372 -8.39 -34.08 25.19
CA HIS A 372 -7.44 -35.13 24.86
C HIS A 372 -6.35 -35.13 25.92
N GLY A 373 -6.14 -36.28 26.59
CA GLY A 373 -5.12 -36.40 27.64
C GLY A 373 -5.29 -35.40 28.81
N GLY A 374 -6.53 -35.01 29.12
CA GLY A 374 -6.84 -34.03 30.18
C GLY A 374 -6.60 -32.56 29.79
N VAL A 375 -6.26 -32.28 28.53
CA VAL A 375 -6.09 -30.92 27.99
C VAL A 375 -7.23 -30.63 27.02
N LYS A 376 -7.81 -29.43 27.15
CA LYS A 376 -8.86 -28.95 26.25
C LYS A 376 -8.26 -28.26 25.03
N TYR A 377 -8.77 -28.61 23.85
CA TYR A 377 -8.36 -28.08 22.57
C TYR A 377 -9.55 -27.51 21.82
N TYR A 378 -9.38 -26.34 21.19
CA TYR A 378 -10.24 -25.91 20.11
C TYR A 378 -9.95 -26.77 18.88
N VAL A 379 -11.00 -27.26 18.22
CA VAL A 379 -10.88 -27.85 16.88
C VAL A 379 -10.79 -26.70 15.87
N SER A 380 -9.73 -26.69 15.06
CA SER A 380 -9.53 -25.63 14.05
C SER A 380 -10.64 -25.69 12.99
N ALA A 381 -11.17 -24.54 12.60
CA ALA A 381 -12.13 -24.46 11.51
C ALA A 381 -11.49 -24.76 10.13
N THR A 382 -10.16 -24.80 10.05
CA THR A 382 -9.45 -25.04 8.79
C THR A 382 -9.27 -26.53 8.49
N ASP A 383 -9.25 -27.38 9.51
CA ASP A 383 -9.05 -28.83 9.42
C ASP A 383 -9.52 -29.44 10.75
N GLU A 384 -10.47 -30.37 10.67
CA GLU A 384 -11.05 -31.03 11.85
C GLU A 384 -10.04 -31.89 12.62
N ASN A 385 -8.90 -32.22 12.02
CA ASN A 385 -7.81 -32.95 12.65
C ASN A 385 -6.75 -32.03 13.27
N VAL A 386 -6.96 -30.70 13.27
CA VAL A 386 -6.03 -29.75 13.87
C VAL A 386 -6.56 -29.27 15.22
N LEU A 387 -5.76 -29.47 16.28
CA LEU A 387 -6.13 -29.18 17.66
C LEU A 387 -5.26 -28.07 18.25
N ILE A 388 -5.90 -27.02 18.79
CA ILE A 388 -5.24 -25.83 19.33
C ILE A 388 -5.50 -25.73 20.83
N PRO A 389 -4.50 -25.62 21.70
CA PRO A 389 -4.70 -25.73 23.14
C PRO A 389 -5.45 -24.50 23.65
N VAL A 390 -6.53 -24.71 24.40
CA VAL A 390 -7.35 -23.61 24.96
C VAL A 390 -6.52 -22.75 25.92
N SER A 391 -5.56 -23.36 26.62
CA SER A 391 -4.61 -22.71 27.51
C SER A 391 -3.57 -21.84 26.79
N GLY A 392 -3.39 -22.01 25.47
CA GLY A 392 -2.31 -21.40 24.70
C GLY A 392 -0.94 -22.07 24.89
N ALA A 393 -0.87 -23.22 25.56
CA ALA A 393 0.36 -23.98 25.75
C ALA A 393 0.12 -25.48 25.66
N TYR A 394 1.04 -26.20 25.01
CA TYR A 394 0.98 -27.66 24.89
C TYR A 394 1.55 -28.38 26.11
N PRO A 395 1.01 -29.55 26.48
CA PRO A 395 1.70 -30.46 27.38
C PRO A 395 2.97 -30.99 26.72
N GLU A 396 3.94 -31.42 27.54
CA GLU A 396 5.23 -31.93 27.07
C GLU A 396 5.10 -33.13 26.12
N SER A 397 4.03 -33.92 26.27
CA SER A 397 3.70 -35.04 25.38
C SER A 397 3.50 -34.62 23.92
N VAL A 398 2.90 -33.45 23.67
CA VAL A 398 2.67 -32.92 22.31
C VAL A 398 3.94 -32.27 21.77
N SER A 399 4.69 -31.53 22.59
CA SER A 399 5.92 -30.84 22.18
C SER A 399 7.05 -31.79 21.76
N LYS A 400 6.97 -33.07 22.11
CA LYS A 400 7.93 -34.14 21.74
C LYS A 400 7.54 -34.91 20.47
N LEU A 401 6.36 -34.66 19.91
CA LEU A 401 5.92 -35.32 18.69
C LEU A 401 6.77 -34.90 17.48
N PRO A 402 6.86 -35.74 16.43
CA PRO A 402 7.52 -35.39 15.17
C PRO A 402 6.96 -34.10 14.59
N ILE A 403 7.83 -33.26 14.04
CA ILE A 403 7.46 -31.99 13.44
C ILE A 403 7.32 -32.15 11.92
N GLN A 404 6.18 -31.73 11.39
CA GLN A 404 5.95 -31.51 9.97
C GLN A 404 6.23 -30.04 9.63
N SER A 405 7.11 -29.82 8.65
CA SER A 405 7.42 -28.50 8.11
C SER A 405 6.65 -28.20 6.83
N ASN A 406 6.41 -26.92 6.57
CA ASN A 406 5.85 -26.44 5.32
C ASN A 406 6.74 -26.85 4.14
N PRO A 407 6.21 -27.54 3.11
CA PRO A 407 7.01 -27.96 1.95
C PRO A 407 7.61 -26.81 1.13
N LYS A 408 7.00 -25.62 1.17
CA LYS A 408 7.42 -24.42 0.42
C LYS A 408 8.38 -23.53 1.19
N SER A 409 8.22 -23.42 2.52
CA SER A 409 9.02 -22.49 3.34
C SER A 409 10.04 -23.18 4.26
N GLY A 410 9.97 -24.51 4.41
CA GLY A 410 10.81 -25.29 5.32
C GLY A 410 10.55 -25.03 6.80
N LYS A 411 9.65 -24.11 7.16
CA LYS A 411 9.35 -23.75 8.54
C LYS A 411 8.52 -24.83 9.23
N PRO A 412 8.77 -25.12 10.52
CA PRO A 412 7.98 -26.08 11.29
C PRO A 412 6.53 -25.56 11.45
N GLU A 413 5.55 -26.36 11.04
CA GLU A 413 4.13 -25.97 11.06
C GLU A 413 3.32 -26.74 12.09
N TYR A 414 3.49 -28.07 12.17
CA TYR A 414 2.70 -28.92 13.05
C TYR A 414 3.56 -29.94 13.76
N TYR A 415 3.24 -30.21 15.02
CA TYR A 415 3.51 -31.48 15.66
C TYR A 415 2.48 -32.50 15.19
N VAL A 416 2.90 -33.69 14.79
CA VAL A 416 2.01 -34.71 14.20
C VAL A 416 1.99 -35.95 15.06
N ASP A 417 0.79 -36.33 15.52
CA ASP A 417 0.57 -37.61 16.17
C ASP A 417 0.15 -38.65 15.12
N ALA A 418 1.09 -39.53 14.76
CA ALA A 418 0.84 -40.57 13.77
C ALA A 418 -0.15 -41.65 14.26
N ALA A 419 -0.35 -41.79 15.58
CA ALA A 419 -1.25 -42.82 16.13
C ALA A 419 -2.72 -42.39 16.05
N THR A 420 -2.99 -41.09 16.24
CA THR A 420 -4.35 -40.54 16.23
C THR A 420 -4.69 -39.81 14.93
N GLY A 421 -3.68 -39.40 14.16
CA GLY A 421 -3.85 -38.58 12.96
C GLY A 421 -4.01 -37.08 13.25
N PHE A 422 -4.01 -36.68 14.53
CA PHE A 422 -4.11 -35.28 14.91
C PHE A 422 -2.83 -34.49 14.65
N LYS A 423 -3.03 -33.20 14.34
CA LYS A 423 -1.96 -32.23 14.16
C LYS A 423 -2.13 -31.10 15.16
N TYR A 424 -1.01 -30.62 15.68
CA TYR A 424 -0.98 -29.52 16.65
C TYR A 424 -0.08 -28.41 16.11
N PRO A 425 -0.60 -27.21 15.81
CA PRO A 425 0.21 -26.15 15.20
C PRO A 425 1.33 -25.75 16.16
N VAL A 426 2.55 -25.59 15.63
CA VAL A 426 3.74 -25.22 16.42
C VAL A 426 3.54 -23.89 17.13
N ASN A 427 2.77 -22.96 16.55
CA ASN A 427 2.24 -21.82 17.27
C ASN A 427 0.94 -22.24 18.01
N PRO A 428 0.95 -22.33 19.35
CA PRO A 428 -0.21 -22.79 20.13
C PRO A 428 -1.33 -21.74 20.25
N THR A 429 -1.15 -20.55 19.67
CA THR A 429 -2.10 -19.45 19.81
C THR A 429 -3.24 -19.60 18.82
N ALA A 430 -4.47 -19.75 19.34
CA ALA A 430 -5.68 -19.71 18.53
C ALA A 430 -5.84 -18.33 17.85
N GLN A 431 -6.06 -18.35 16.53
CA GLN A 431 -6.29 -17.16 15.73
C GLN A 431 -7.77 -16.99 15.40
N PHE A 432 -8.17 -15.76 15.12
CA PHE A 432 -9.53 -15.44 14.68
C PHE A 432 -9.51 -15.22 13.17
N GLY A 433 -9.86 -16.26 12.43
CA GLY A 433 -10.04 -16.22 10.99
C GLY A 433 -11.44 -15.72 10.62
N HIS A 434 -11.61 -15.24 9.39
CA HIS A 434 -12.94 -14.88 8.88
C HIS A 434 -13.63 -16.12 8.31
N ARG A 435 -14.94 -16.20 8.48
CA ARG A 435 -15.73 -17.21 7.79
C ARG A 435 -15.71 -16.96 6.28
N PRO A 436 -15.83 -18.01 5.44
CA PRO A 436 -15.92 -17.85 3.99
C PRO A 436 -17.02 -16.84 3.60
N GLY A 437 -16.69 -15.88 2.74
CA GLY A 437 -17.62 -14.83 2.32
C GLY A 437 -17.82 -13.68 3.31
N GLN A 438 -17.17 -13.72 4.48
CA GLN A 438 -17.14 -12.65 5.49
C GLN A 438 -15.76 -12.01 5.58
N GLU A 439 -14.97 -12.06 4.50
CA GLU A 439 -13.63 -11.52 4.49
C GLU A 439 -13.65 -10.00 4.72
N TYR A 440 -12.66 -9.51 5.46
CA TYR A 440 -12.51 -8.07 5.75
C TYR A 440 -12.65 -7.18 4.51
N TRP A 441 -12.12 -7.60 3.35
CA TRP A 441 -12.20 -6.82 2.12
C TRP A 441 -13.64 -6.69 1.60
N ARG A 442 -14.49 -7.72 1.76
CA ARG A 442 -15.91 -7.66 1.36
C ARG A 442 -16.68 -6.71 2.24
N LEU A 443 -16.50 -6.84 3.55
CA LEU A 443 -17.16 -5.95 4.50
C LEU A 443 -16.75 -4.50 4.27
N ARG A 444 -15.47 -4.27 3.95
CA ARG A 444 -14.95 -2.95 3.60
C ARG A 444 -15.56 -2.42 2.30
N ASP A 445 -15.61 -3.24 1.25
CA ASP A 445 -16.12 -2.82 -0.05
C ASP A 445 -17.65 -2.58 0.00
N GLN A 446 -18.38 -3.38 0.79
CA GLN A 446 -19.78 -3.15 1.13
C GLN A 446 -19.96 -1.82 1.88
N ALA A 447 -19.18 -1.61 2.94
CA ALA A 447 -19.24 -0.38 3.73
C ALA A 447 -18.93 0.87 2.90
N ILE A 448 -18.03 0.77 1.92
CA ILE A 448 -17.75 1.83 0.94
C ILE A 448 -18.96 2.06 0.01
N GLY A 449 -19.52 0.98 -0.55
CA GLY A 449 -20.65 1.07 -1.48
C GLY A 449 -21.93 1.61 -0.84
N GLU A 450 -22.14 1.30 0.44
CA GLU A 450 -23.31 1.72 1.22
C GLU A 450 -23.07 2.99 2.06
N GLY A 451 -21.85 3.55 2.04
CA GLY A 451 -21.53 4.80 2.74
C GLY A 451 -21.57 4.71 4.27
N TRP A 452 -21.20 3.57 4.86
CA TRP A 452 -21.29 3.36 6.32
C TRP A 452 -20.38 4.28 7.13
N THR A 453 -20.87 4.80 8.25
CA THR A 453 -20.04 5.50 9.25
C THR A 453 -18.98 4.57 9.88
N ARG A 454 -17.90 5.14 10.45
CA ARG A 454 -16.87 4.36 11.17
C ARG A 454 -17.47 3.50 12.28
N LYS A 455 -18.45 4.03 13.00
CA LYS A 455 -19.12 3.31 14.09
C LYS A 455 -19.88 2.09 13.56
N GLN A 456 -20.69 2.28 12.51
CA GLN A 456 -21.40 1.17 11.84
C GLN A 456 -20.42 0.10 11.34
N PHE A 457 -19.31 0.51 10.73
CA PHE A 457 -18.28 -0.41 10.27
C PHE A 457 -17.61 -1.18 11.42
N ILE A 458 -17.25 -0.52 12.53
CA ILE A 458 -16.69 -1.21 13.72
C ILE A 458 -17.71 -2.18 14.31
N ASP A 459 -18.98 -1.77 14.42
CA ASP A 459 -20.03 -2.57 15.02
C ASP A 459 -20.36 -3.80 14.16
N GLU A 460 -20.47 -3.64 12.84
CA GLU A 460 -20.65 -4.77 11.93
C GLU A 460 -19.41 -5.67 11.89
N PHE A 461 -18.19 -5.11 11.81
CA PHE A 461 -16.95 -5.88 11.85
C PHE A 461 -16.85 -6.72 13.12
N ASN A 462 -17.37 -6.25 14.25
CA ASN A 462 -17.31 -6.97 15.53
C ASN A 462 -18.45 -7.97 15.74
N GLN A 463 -19.26 -8.28 14.73
CA GLN A 463 -20.27 -9.33 14.87
C GLN A 463 -19.61 -10.72 14.92
N PRO A 464 -19.91 -11.56 15.94
CA PRO A 464 -19.30 -12.88 16.09
C PRO A 464 -19.50 -13.80 14.87
N LYS A 465 -20.59 -13.58 14.11
CA LYS A 465 -20.92 -14.35 12.91
C LYS A 465 -19.83 -14.30 11.83
N HIS A 466 -18.96 -13.29 11.85
CA HIS A 466 -17.91 -13.09 10.86
C HIS A 466 -16.66 -13.93 11.10
N PHE A 467 -16.50 -14.47 12.32
CA PHE A 467 -15.26 -15.11 12.73
C PHE A 467 -15.42 -16.58 13.10
N GLN A 468 -14.29 -17.27 13.09
CA GLN A 468 -14.12 -18.64 13.56
C GLN A 468 -12.69 -18.81 14.12
N ILE A 469 -12.50 -19.82 14.96
CA ILE A 469 -11.17 -20.15 15.48
C ILE A 469 -10.40 -20.95 14.43
N GLU A 470 -9.19 -20.49 14.14
CA GLU A 470 -8.28 -21.11 13.19
C GLU A 470 -6.88 -21.23 13.79
N ASP A 471 -6.11 -22.17 13.25
CA ASP A 471 -4.68 -22.30 13.52
C ASP A 471 -3.87 -21.31 12.69
N ALA A 472 -2.63 -21.03 13.12
CA ALA A 472 -1.80 -20.04 12.46
C ALA A 472 -1.43 -20.39 11.00
N PRO A 473 -0.99 -21.62 10.67
CA PRO A 473 -0.75 -21.99 9.27
C PRO A 473 -2.01 -21.93 8.40
N GLY A 474 -3.14 -22.43 8.91
CA GLY A 474 -4.42 -22.43 8.23
C GLY A 474 -4.92 -21.03 7.88
N ASN A 475 -4.94 -20.11 8.85
CA ASN A 475 -5.37 -18.72 8.66
C ASN A 475 -4.44 -17.95 7.69
N GLN A 476 -3.13 -18.22 7.71
CA GLN A 476 -2.17 -17.57 6.80
C GLN A 476 -2.20 -18.11 5.37
N SER A 477 -2.80 -19.28 5.15
CA SER A 477 -2.85 -19.90 3.83
C SER A 477 -3.92 -19.28 2.91
N HIS A 478 -4.83 -18.46 3.45
CA HIS A 478 -6.00 -17.89 2.74
C HIS A 478 -6.85 -18.93 1.99
N ARG A 479 -6.70 -20.22 2.31
CA ARG A 479 -7.28 -21.36 1.56
C ARG A 479 -8.82 -21.39 1.53
N PHE A 480 -9.46 -20.64 2.43
CA PHE A 480 -10.91 -20.54 2.58
C PHE A 480 -11.47 -19.17 2.18
N GLU A 481 -10.61 -18.24 1.76
CA GLU A 481 -11.06 -16.94 1.27
C GLU A 481 -11.54 -17.07 -0.17
N VAL A 482 -12.69 -16.49 -0.48
CA VAL A 482 -13.22 -16.48 -1.85
C VAL A 482 -12.31 -15.61 -2.73
N PRO A 483 -11.87 -16.09 -3.91
CA PRO A 483 -11.00 -15.32 -4.80
C PRO A 483 -11.64 -13.97 -5.16
N ARG A 484 -10.84 -12.91 -5.04
CA ARG A 484 -11.24 -11.56 -5.42
C ARG A 484 -11.37 -11.51 -6.94
N ALA A 485 -12.55 -11.16 -7.46
CA ALA A 485 -12.71 -10.90 -8.89
C ALA A 485 -11.72 -9.80 -9.30
N ARG A 486 -10.95 -10.09 -10.36
CA ARG A 486 -9.89 -9.22 -10.88
C ARG A 486 -10.46 -7.96 -11.51
#